data_AF-A0A2G6TMM2-F1
#
_entry.id   AF-A0A2G6TMM2-F1
#
_cell.length_a   1.000
_cell.length_b   1.000
_cell.length_c   1.000
_cell.angle_alpha   90.00
_cell.angle_beta   90.00
_cell.angle_gamma   90.00
#
_symmetry.space_group_name_H-M   'P 1'
#
loop_
_entity.id
_entity.type
_entity.pdbx_description
1 polymer ?
#
loop_
_entity_poly.entity_id
_entity_poly.type
_entity_poly.pdbx_seq_one_letter_code
_entity_poly.pdbx_strand_id
1 'polypeptide(L)'
;MEELDVQRLKKALDYLESKQRELKREHQNDTRSIDSLIKYLKRDMLEQFHLSKYDHEIKPEIKNTENFISNVKNILEKYSVKYTEEI
;
A
#
# COMPACT_ATOMS: atom_id res chain seq x y z
N MET A 1 -1.23 15.42 -0.92
CA MET A 1 -2.25 14.44 -0.46
C MET A 1 -3.00 15.10 0.68
N GLU A 2 -4.33 15.06 0.69
CA GLU A 2 -5.12 15.63 1.78
C GLU A 2 -5.08 14.74 3.03
N GLU A 3 -5.39 15.29 4.21
CA GLU A 3 -5.38 14.53 5.47
C GLU A 3 -6.33 13.31 5.41
N LEU A 4 -7.52 13.49 4.81
CA LEU A 4 -8.48 12.41 4.61
C LEU A 4 -7.91 11.29 3.73
N ASP A 5 -7.17 11.66 2.68
CA ASP A 5 -6.50 10.69 1.81
C ASP A 5 -5.40 9.93 2.55
N VAL A 6 -4.63 10.59 3.41
CA VAL A 6 -3.61 9.94 4.26
C VAL A 6 -4.26 8.91 5.19
N GLN A 7 -5.37 9.26 5.84
CA GLN A 7 -6.09 8.33 6.72
C GLN A 7 -6.69 7.14 5.95
N ARG A 8 -7.25 7.39 4.76
CA ARG A 8 -7.78 6.33 3.90
C ARG A 8 -6.66 5.42 3.36
N LEU A 9 -5.51 5.99 2.99
CA LEU A 9 -4.34 5.25 2.54
C LEU A 9 -3.77 4.37 3.65
N LYS A 10 -3.71 4.85 4.90
CA LYS A 10 -3.33 4.04 6.07
C LYS A 10 -4.23 2.82 6.25
N LYS A 11 -5.56 3.01 6.20
CA LYS A 11 -6.51 1.89 6.30
C LYS A 11 -6.35 0.88 5.16
N ALA A 12 -6.15 1.36 3.92
CA ALA A 12 -5.91 0.49 2.78
C ALA A 12 -4.61 -0.31 2.93
N LEU A 13 -3.54 0.34 3.42
CA LEU A 13 -2.27 -0.30 3.72
C LEU A 13 -2.41 -1.38 4.81
N ASP A 14 -3.08 -1.09 5.92
CA ASP A 14 -3.30 -2.05 7.00
C ASP A 14 -4.04 -3.30 6.50
N TYR A 15 -5.04 -3.11 5.63
CA TYR A 15 -5.78 -4.21 5.03
C TYR A 15 -4.90 -5.03 4.08
N LEU A 16 -4.11 -4.38 3.22
CA LEU A 16 -3.16 -5.05 2.33
C LEU A 16 -2.15 -5.89 3.12
N GLU A 17 -1.59 -5.35 4.20
CA GLU A 17 -0.67 -6.09 5.07
C GLU A 17 -1.33 -7.29 5.75
N SER A 18 -2.59 -7.13 6.19
CA SER A 18 -3.37 -8.24 6.75
C SER A 18 -3.50 -9.38 5.75
N LYS A 19 -3.86 -9.08 4.49
CA LYS A 19 -3.98 -10.08 3.43
C LYS A 19 -2.64 -10.69 3.03
N GLN A 20 -1.56 -9.91 3.01
CA GLN A 20 -0.23 -10.45 2.79
C GLN A 20 0.20 -11.42 3.92
N ARG A 21 -0.15 -11.12 5.18
CA ARG A 21 0.11 -12.03 6.31
C ARG A 21 -0.73 -13.30 6.21
N GLU A 22 -1.99 -13.19 5.81
CA GLU A 22 -2.89 -14.32 5.57
C GLU A 22 -2.31 -15.25 4.49
N LEU A 23 -1.93 -14.69 3.33
CA LEU A 23 -1.31 -15.42 2.24
C LEU A 23 -0.05 -16.19 2.67
N LYS A 24 0.81 -15.57 3.48
CA LYS A 24 2.04 -16.20 3.99
C LYS A 24 1.79 -17.35 4.97
N ARG A 25 0.64 -17.36 5.66
CA ARG A 25 0.29 -18.39 6.64
C ARG A 25 -0.39 -19.60 6.01
N GLU A 26 -0.96 -19.43 4.81
CA GLU A 26 -1.60 -20.53 4.09
C GLU A 26 -0.56 -21.42 3.42
N HIS A 27 -0.29 -22.58 4.04
CA HIS A 27 0.62 -23.59 3.50
C HIS A 27 -0.08 -24.70 2.69
N GLN A 28 -1.43 -24.78 2.71
CA GLN A 28 -2.17 -25.95 2.18
C GLN A 28 -3.49 -25.62 1.44
N ASN A 29 -3.90 -24.36 1.35
CA ASN A 29 -5.16 -23.95 0.72
C ASN A 29 -4.95 -23.27 -0.64
N ASP A 30 -6.02 -23.18 -1.43
CA ASP A 30 -6.04 -22.45 -2.69
C ASP A 30 -5.99 -20.94 -2.45
N THR A 31 -4.80 -20.34 -2.56
CA THR A 31 -4.57 -18.93 -2.29
C THR A 31 -4.98 -17.99 -3.42
N ARG A 32 -5.48 -18.50 -4.56
CA ARG A 32 -5.76 -17.71 -5.77
C ARG A 32 -6.68 -16.51 -5.50
N SER A 33 -7.62 -16.65 -4.58
CA SER A 33 -8.53 -15.58 -4.16
C SER A 33 -7.80 -14.46 -3.41
N ILE A 34 -6.90 -14.82 -2.50
CA ILE A 34 -6.11 -13.85 -1.71
C ILE A 34 -5.08 -13.15 -2.61
N ASP A 35 -4.40 -13.90 -3.48
CA ASP A 35 -3.48 -13.35 -4.48
C ASP A 35 -4.17 -12.33 -5.41
N SER A 36 -5.38 -12.66 -5.87
CA SER A 36 -6.17 -11.76 -6.73
C SER A 36 -6.62 -10.52 -5.97
N LEU A 37 -7.03 -10.66 -4.71
CA LEU A 37 -7.39 -9.55 -3.85
C LEU A 37 -6.19 -8.61 -3.61
N ILE A 38 -5.02 -9.15 -3.30
CA ILE A 38 -3.79 -8.37 -3.12
C ILE A 38 -3.42 -7.61 -4.40
N LYS A 39 -3.53 -8.24 -5.58
CA LYS A 39 -3.31 -7.57 -6.87
C LYS A 39 -4.28 -6.42 -7.09
N TYR A 40 -5.56 -6.63 -6.79
CA TYR A 40 -6.58 -5.60 -6.89
C TYR A 40 -6.27 -4.42 -5.95
N LEU A 41 -6.03 -4.70 -4.67
CA LEU A 41 -5.74 -3.67 -3.66
C LEU A 41 -4.56 -2.78 -4.05
N LYS A 42 -3.46 -3.37 -4.53
CA LYS A 42 -2.30 -2.59 -4.98
C LYS A 42 -2.62 -1.65 -6.14
N ARG A 43 -3.43 -2.10 -7.11
CA ARG A 43 -3.86 -1.26 -8.25
C ARG A 43 -4.77 -0.13 -7.78
N ASP A 44 -5.77 -0.47 -6.98
CA ASP A 44 -6.72 0.49 -6.43
C ASP A 44 -6.01 1.58 -5.62
N MET A 45 -5.07 1.19 -4.75
CA MET A 45 -4.25 2.14 -3.99
C MET A 45 -3.42 3.06 -4.91
N LEU A 46 -2.82 2.51 -5.97
CA LEU A 46 -2.01 3.30 -6.90
C LEU A 46 -2.85 4.34 -7.65
N GLU A 47 -4.05 3.97 -8.05
CA GLU A 47 -4.97 4.82 -8.81
C GLU A 47 -5.64 5.86 -7.91
N GLN A 48 -6.30 5.44 -6.82
CA GLN A 48 -7.08 6.33 -5.94
C GLN A 48 -6.20 7.38 -5.26
N PHE A 49 -5.02 7.01 -4.80
CA PHE A 49 -4.12 7.92 -4.07
C PHE A 49 -3.04 8.54 -4.97
N HIS A 50 -3.08 8.27 -6.28
CA HIS A 50 -2.10 8.75 -7.25
C HIS A 50 -0.65 8.53 -6.83
N LEU A 51 -0.33 7.37 -6.25
CA LEU A 51 0.96 7.13 -5.58
C LEU A 51 2.18 7.37 -6.48
N SER A 52 2.02 7.16 -7.79
CA SER A 52 3.08 7.43 -8.78
C SER A 52 3.49 8.90 -8.91
N LYS A 53 2.72 9.84 -8.34
CA LYS A 53 3.11 11.26 -8.23
C LYS A 53 4.09 11.50 -7.08
N TYR A 54 4.18 10.56 -6.14
CA TYR A 54 4.99 10.69 -4.92
C TYR A 54 6.21 9.77 -4.92
N ASP A 55 6.11 8.67 -5.65
CA ASP A 55 7.21 7.74 -5.89
C ASP A 55 7.07 7.14 -7.30
N HIS A 56 7.98 7.49 -8.22
CA HIS A 56 7.95 7.01 -9.59
C HIS A 56 8.28 5.51 -9.70
N GLU A 57 9.02 4.97 -8.74
CA GLU A 57 9.42 3.57 -8.68
C GLU A 57 8.28 2.67 -8.17
N ILE A 58 7.18 3.22 -7.64
CA ILE A 58 6.11 2.40 -7.05
C ILE A 58 5.31 1.58 -8.07
N LYS A 59 5.25 2.03 -9.33
CA LYS A 59 4.53 1.33 -10.41
C LYS A 59 5.11 -0.05 -10.71
N PRO A 60 6.42 -0.21 -10.97
CA PRO A 60 7.00 -1.54 -11.20
C PRO A 60 6.87 -2.46 -9.98
N GLU A 61 6.85 -1.90 -8.76
CA GLU A 61 6.72 -2.67 -7.52
C GLU A 61 5.34 -3.30 -7.28
N ILE A 62 4.32 -3.04 -8.12
CA ILE A 62 3.05 -3.80 -8.08
C ILE A 62 3.29 -5.32 -8.16
N LYS A 63 4.41 -5.77 -8.74
CA LYS A 63 4.77 -7.19 -8.81
C LYS A 63 5.24 -7.76 -7.48
N ASN A 64 5.85 -6.97 -6.60
CA ASN A 64 6.34 -7.39 -5.29
C ASN A 64 5.55 -6.69 -4.18
N THR A 65 4.69 -7.45 -3.50
CA THR A 65 3.82 -6.88 -2.46
C THR A 65 4.59 -6.27 -1.29
N GLU A 66 5.74 -6.82 -0.91
CA GLU A 66 6.52 -6.30 0.24
C GLU A 66 7.19 -4.97 -0.09
N ASN A 67 7.81 -4.87 -1.26
CA ASN A 67 8.39 -3.63 -1.74
C ASN A 67 7.30 -2.56 -1.92
N PHE A 68 6.14 -2.93 -2.47
CA PHE A 68 5.01 -2.02 -2.59
C PHE A 68 4.56 -1.49 -1.23
N ILE A 69 4.39 -2.36 -0.23
CA ILE A 69 4.05 -1.98 1.15
C ILE A 69 5.08 -0.99 1.71
N SER A 70 6.37 -1.28 1.53
CA SER A 70 7.45 -0.40 2.00
C SER A 70 7.41 0.97 1.34
N ASN A 71 7.18 1.03 0.02
CA ASN A 71 7.09 2.32 -0.70
C ASN A 71 5.89 3.14 -0.22
N VAL A 72 4.74 2.52 0.02
CA VAL A 72 3.57 3.21 0.58
C VAL A 72 3.85 3.77 1.97
N LYS A 73 4.54 3.01 2.84
CA LYS A 73 4.97 3.51 4.15
C LYS A 73 5.90 4.71 4.04
N ASN A 74 6.88 4.65 3.14
CA ASN A 74 7.81 5.76 2.90
C ASN A 74 7.08 7.02 2.40
N ILE A 75 6.07 6.86 1.53
CA ILE A 75 5.22 7.99 1.11
C ILE A 75 4.48 8.58 2.32
N LEU A 76 3.81 7.74 3.12
CA LEU A 76 3.08 8.18 4.31
C LEU A 76 3.99 8.88 5.33
N GLU A 77 5.21 8.38 5.54
CA GLU A 77 6.21 8.98 6.43
C GLU A 77 6.65 10.36 5.93
N LYS A 78 7.01 10.49 4.65
CA LYS A 78 7.35 11.78 4.02
C LYS A 78 6.22 12.79 4.15
N TYR A 79 4.97 12.33 4.12
CA TYR A 79 3.81 13.17 4.35
C TYR A 79 3.62 13.54 5.82
N SER A 80 3.83 12.60 6.74
CA SER A 80 3.72 12.85 8.19
C SER A 80 4.77 13.84 8.69
N VAL A 81 6.00 13.79 8.16
CA VAL A 81 7.09 14.71 8.55
C VAL A 81 6.82 16.15 8.10
N LYS A 82 6.19 16.34 6.94
CA LYS A 82 5.83 17.68 6.44
C LYS A 82 4.87 18.44 7.36
N TYR A 83 3.98 17.75 8.08
CA TYR A 83 3.06 18.41 9.02
C TYR A 83 3.71 18.76 10.37
N THR A 84 4.89 18.21 10.68
CA THR A 84 5.63 18.52 11.91
C THR A 84 6.63 19.67 11.78
N GLU A 85 7.02 20.04 10.55
CA GLU A 85 8.00 21.12 10.30
C GLU A 85 7.34 22.50 10.08
N GLU A 86 6.00 22.58 10.04
CA GLU A 86 5.24 23.83 9.87
C GLU A 86 4.69 24.42 11.21
N ILE A 87 5.27 24.05 12.36
CA ILE A 87 4.87 24.56 13.69
C ILE A 87 6.00 25.36 14.34
#